data_AF-A0A3M1CER9-F1
#
_entry.id   AF-A0A3M1CER9-F1
#
_cell.length_a   1.000
_cell.length_b   1.000
_cell.length_c   1.000
_cell.angle_alpha   90.00
_cell.angle_beta   90.00
_cell.angle_gamma   90.00
#
_symmetry.space_group_name_H-M   'P 1'
#
loop_
_entity.id
_entity.type
_entity.pdbx_description
1 polymer ?
#
loop_
_entity_poly.entity_id
_entity_poly.type
_entity_poly.pdbx_seq_one_letter_code
_entity_poly.pdbx_strand_id
1 'polypeptide(L)'
;VEEARKKLKDPLKIIEGPLMDGMKVVGELFGEGKMFLPQVVKSARVMKKAVAYLEPFMKAQKTEASQKAGKFLIATVKGDVHDIGKNIVSVVLSCNNYEVIDLGVMVPCEKILETAKKEKVDVIGLSGLITPSLDEMAHVAKEMQRQKFEIPLMVGGATTSAAHTAIKIAPHYTRQAVVHVLDASLVTQTLNALLDKNESEQFLKEYREKQEKIRKKHKESQDHLLSFNEAKNKKPLLSWDNIPTPEKTGVWVYNNIPLDEVIDYIDWSPFFWTWEMKGFYPKIFENKKWGKEAKKLHEDALDKLQELKNQLNLKAVIGLWPAASLDEDVVVFEDKNHNKELARFHFLRQQRSNKNICYCLADFICPQHLNKQDYLGGFVVTAGPEIEKLAKEYEKKQDDYNSILIKALGDRLAEALAEKMHKVVRDIWGYGKEEDFTNEDLIKEKYQGIRPAPGYPACPDHSEKKTLWKLLNAEENVGVQLTETFAMNPGSSVSGLYFSHKDSRYFNVTPIGEDQLKDYAQRKGCSVDEIKRWI
;
A
#
# COMPACT_ATOMS: atom_id res chain seq x y z
N VAL A 1 -35.92 -0.83 13.67
CA VAL A 1 -35.70 0.62 13.96
C VAL A 1 -37.02 1.36 14.11
N GLU A 2 -37.89 1.37 13.09
CA GLU A 2 -39.15 2.13 13.15
C GLU A 2 -40.07 1.73 14.33
N GLU A 3 -40.16 0.44 14.63
CA GLU A 3 -40.91 -0.02 15.81
C GLU A 3 -40.33 0.53 17.12
N ALA A 4 -39.00 0.49 17.28
CA ALA A 4 -38.32 1.06 18.44
C ALA A 4 -38.53 2.58 18.54
N ARG A 5 -38.57 3.29 17.41
CA ARG A 5 -38.88 4.73 17.35
C ARG A 5 -40.28 5.03 17.86
N LYS A 6 -41.27 4.23 17.47
CA LYS A 6 -42.65 4.36 17.96
C LYS A 6 -42.76 4.06 19.47
N LYS A 7 -42.00 3.08 19.97
CA LYS A 7 -42.02 2.66 21.39
C LYS A 7 -41.29 3.64 22.32
N LEU A 8 -40.06 4.01 21.97
CA LEU A 8 -39.19 4.82 22.83
C LEU A 8 -39.46 6.33 22.72
N LYS A 9 -40.13 6.78 21.65
CA LYS A 9 -40.55 8.17 21.35
C LYS A 9 -39.42 9.22 21.28
N ASP A 10 -38.20 8.80 21.59
CA ASP A 10 -36.98 9.57 21.52
C ASP A 10 -35.98 8.82 20.62
N PRO A 11 -35.71 9.33 19.40
CA PRO A 11 -34.75 8.75 18.47
C PRO A 11 -33.35 8.60 19.04
N LEU A 12 -32.92 9.51 19.93
CA LEU A 12 -31.59 9.47 20.53
C LEU A 12 -31.43 8.25 21.44
N LYS A 13 -32.47 7.93 22.23
CA LYS A 13 -32.49 6.74 23.10
C LYS A 13 -32.40 5.41 22.35
N ILE A 14 -32.79 5.38 21.08
CA ILE A 14 -32.61 4.19 20.23
C ILE A 14 -31.14 4.00 19.88
N ILE A 15 -30.42 5.10 19.64
CA ILE A 15 -28.99 5.08 19.37
C ILE A 15 -28.24 4.69 20.64
N GLU A 16 -28.46 5.41 21.73
CA GLU A 16 -27.75 5.23 23.01
C GLU A 16 -28.10 3.93 23.73
N GLY A 17 -29.28 3.36 23.48
CA GLY A 17 -29.68 2.06 24.02
C GLY A 17 -29.41 0.92 23.03
N PRO A 18 -30.45 0.38 22.36
CA PRO A 18 -30.35 -0.90 21.65
C PRO A 18 -29.30 -0.95 20.54
N LEU A 19 -29.01 0.17 19.85
CA LEU A 19 -27.95 0.17 18.83
C LEU A 19 -26.56 0.13 19.46
N MET A 20 -26.27 0.97 20.45
CA MET A 20 -24.99 0.95 21.16
C MET A 20 -24.79 -0.34 21.96
N ASP A 21 -25.83 -0.90 22.57
CA ASP A 21 -25.79 -2.20 23.23
C ASP A 21 -25.38 -3.30 22.25
N GLY A 22 -25.96 -3.31 21.05
CA GLY A 22 -25.57 -4.24 19.98
C GLY A 22 -24.11 -4.07 19.57
N MET A 23 -23.64 -2.83 19.41
CA MET A 23 -22.24 -2.57 19.05
C MET A 23 -21.25 -2.92 20.16
N LYS A 24 -21.65 -2.79 21.43
CA LYS A 24 -20.86 -3.23 22.58
C LYS A 24 -20.64 -4.75 22.54
N VAL A 25 -21.69 -5.53 22.28
CA VAL A 25 -21.58 -6.99 22.10
C VAL A 25 -20.66 -7.33 20.94
N VAL A 26 -20.75 -6.60 19.82
CA VAL A 26 -19.83 -6.79 18.68
C VAL A 26 -18.38 -6.51 19.08
N GLY A 27 -18.13 -5.44 19.83
CA GLY A 27 -16.80 -5.10 20.35
C GLY A 27 -16.23 -6.15 21.29
N GLU A 28 -17.05 -6.66 22.22
CA GLU A 28 -16.68 -7.75 23.15
C GLU A 28 -16.33 -9.03 22.38
N LEU A 29 -17.18 -9.46 21.44
CA LEU A 29 -16.93 -10.66 20.63
C LEU A 29 -15.71 -10.50 19.72
N PHE A 30 -15.45 -9.30 19.20
CA PHE A 30 -14.24 -9.01 18.42
C PHE A 30 -12.98 -9.08 19.29
N GLY A 31 -13.02 -8.49 20.49
CA GLY A 31 -11.92 -8.55 21.46
C GLY A 31 -11.62 -9.98 21.94
N GLU A 32 -12.65 -10.81 22.12
CA GLU A 32 -12.52 -12.23 22.45
C GLU A 32 -12.11 -13.12 21.25
N GLY A 33 -12.02 -12.55 20.04
CA GLY A 33 -11.69 -13.26 18.81
C GLY A 33 -12.77 -14.26 18.35
N LYS A 34 -14.03 -14.03 18.74
CA LYS A 34 -15.23 -14.79 18.34
C LYS A 34 -15.95 -14.14 17.14
N MET A 35 -15.74 -12.85 16.91
CA MET A 35 -16.11 -12.13 15.69
C MET A 35 -14.87 -11.58 15.00
N PHE A 36 -14.96 -11.42 13.68
CA PHE A 36 -13.86 -10.95 12.83
C PHE A 36 -14.25 -9.75 12.00
N LEU A 37 -13.24 -9.10 11.39
CA LEU A 37 -13.43 -7.82 10.72
C LEU A 37 -14.56 -7.80 9.67
N PRO A 38 -14.75 -8.83 8.80
CA PRO A 38 -15.88 -8.85 7.88
C PRO A 38 -17.24 -8.68 8.56
N GLN A 39 -17.41 -9.31 9.72
CA GLN A 39 -18.64 -9.26 10.48
C GLN A 39 -18.79 -7.93 11.21
N VAL A 40 -17.70 -7.39 11.77
CA VAL A 40 -17.69 -6.06 12.42
C VAL A 40 -18.12 -4.99 11.43
N VAL A 41 -17.58 -5.00 10.21
CA VAL A 41 -17.96 -4.05 9.15
C VAL A 41 -19.43 -4.26 8.71
N LYS A 42 -19.89 -5.52 8.60
CA LYS A 42 -21.32 -5.81 8.34
C LYS A 42 -22.23 -5.28 9.45
N SER A 43 -21.84 -5.35 10.72
CA SER A 43 -22.58 -4.79 11.85
C SER A 43 -22.59 -3.26 11.82
N ALA A 44 -21.45 -2.63 11.54
CA ALA A 44 -21.33 -1.19 11.39
C ALA A 44 -22.29 -0.65 10.32
N ARG A 45 -22.43 -1.36 9.20
CA ARG A 45 -23.40 -1.04 8.15
C ARG A 45 -24.85 -1.02 8.66
N VAL A 46 -25.23 -1.97 9.51
CA VAL A 46 -26.58 -1.99 10.11
C VAL A 46 -26.77 -0.78 11.03
N MET A 47 -25.76 -0.46 11.85
CA MET A 47 -25.76 0.71 12.73
C MET A 47 -25.92 2.02 11.94
N LYS A 48 -25.09 2.25 10.92
CA LYS A 48 -25.15 3.47 10.10
C LYS A 48 -26.51 3.64 9.42
N LYS A 49 -27.04 2.59 8.79
CA LYS A 49 -28.37 2.63 8.17
C LYS A 49 -29.48 2.93 9.19
N ALA A 50 -29.37 2.40 10.41
CA ALA A 50 -30.32 2.71 11.47
C ALA A 50 -30.23 4.18 11.92
N VAL A 51 -29.03 4.71 12.11
CA VAL A 51 -28.82 6.12 12.47
C VAL A 51 -29.32 7.05 11.36
N ALA A 52 -29.00 6.78 10.10
CA ALA A 52 -29.45 7.57 8.95
C ALA A 52 -30.97 7.61 8.83
N TYR A 53 -31.66 6.51 9.17
CA TYR A 53 -33.11 6.49 9.27
C TYR A 53 -33.64 7.40 10.40
N LEU A 54 -32.92 7.51 11.52
CA LEU A 54 -33.31 8.28 12.69
C LEU A 54 -32.99 9.78 12.58
N GLU A 55 -32.00 10.17 11.78
CA GLU A 55 -31.55 11.56 11.61
C GLU A 55 -32.67 12.58 11.34
N PRO A 56 -33.63 12.33 10.42
CA PRO A 56 -34.72 13.29 10.18
C PRO A 56 -35.59 13.52 11.43
N PHE A 57 -35.78 12.48 12.24
CA PHE A 57 -36.59 12.56 13.47
C PHE A 57 -35.85 13.27 14.60
N MET A 58 -34.53 13.09 14.71
CA MET A 58 -33.69 13.83 15.65
C MET A 58 -33.70 15.33 15.34
N LYS A 59 -33.53 15.70 14.06
CA LYS A 59 -33.58 17.10 13.60
C LYS A 59 -34.94 17.73 13.92
N ALA A 60 -36.03 16.99 13.76
CA ALA A 60 -37.38 17.47 14.07
C ALA A 60 -37.63 17.68 15.59
N GLN A 61 -36.99 16.87 16.44
CA GLN A 61 -37.15 16.96 17.90
C GLN A 61 -36.19 17.94 18.59
N LYS A 62 -35.24 18.56 17.86
CA LYS A 62 -34.18 19.42 18.41
C LYS A 62 -33.40 18.78 19.57
N THR A 63 -33.32 17.44 19.57
CA THR A 63 -32.57 16.69 20.59
C THR A 63 -31.07 16.99 20.42
N GLU A 64 -30.36 17.25 21.52
CA GLU A 64 -28.91 17.43 21.49
C GLU A 64 -28.21 16.16 20.95
N ALA A 65 -27.03 16.34 20.35
CA ALA A 65 -26.26 15.23 19.82
C ALA A 65 -25.76 14.31 20.94
N SER A 66 -25.77 12.99 20.72
CA SER A 66 -25.26 12.00 21.69
C SER A 66 -23.84 12.34 22.12
N GLN A 67 -23.52 12.16 23.41
CA GLN A 67 -22.15 12.33 23.89
C GLN A 67 -21.22 11.27 23.26
N LYS A 68 -20.25 11.71 22.47
CA LYS A 68 -19.26 10.85 21.78
C LYS A 68 -18.07 10.58 22.68
N ALA A 69 -17.39 9.44 22.46
CA ALA A 69 -16.18 9.05 23.20
C ALA A 69 -14.98 9.96 22.89
N GLY A 70 -14.99 10.59 21.71
CA GLY A 70 -13.99 11.53 21.24
C GLY A 70 -14.15 11.76 19.74
N LYS A 71 -13.43 12.75 19.20
CA LYS A 71 -13.43 13.13 17.80
C LYS A 71 -12.07 12.84 17.16
N PHE A 72 -12.06 11.97 16.16
CA PHE A 72 -10.86 11.47 15.48
C PHE A 72 -10.84 11.96 14.03
N LEU A 73 -9.85 12.76 13.64
CA LEU A 73 -9.64 13.12 12.25
C LEU A 73 -8.69 12.12 11.61
N ILE A 74 -9.06 11.53 10.48
CA ILE A 74 -8.22 10.60 9.74
C ILE A 74 -8.02 11.03 8.29
N ALA A 75 -6.80 10.91 7.77
CA ALA A 75 -6.48 11.26 6.39
C ALA A 75 -5.38 10.35 5.83
N THR A 76 -5.49 9.98 4.55
CA THR A 76 -4.33 9.49 3.80
C THR A 76 -3.53 10.70 3.34
N VAL A 77 -2.23 10.72 3.64
CA VAL A 77 -1.37 11.88 3.45
C VAL A 77 -1.25 12.30 1.99
N LYS A 78 -0.74 13.51 1.77
CA LYS A 78 -0.53 14.10 0.45
C LYS A 78 0.21 13.14 -0.51
N GLY A 79 -0.25 13.11 -1.76
CA GLY A 79 0.32 12.27 -2.82
C GLY A 79 -0.02 10.77 -2.74
N ASP A 80 -0.55 10.26 -1.61
CA ASP A 80 -0.93 8.86 -1.47
C ASP A 80 -2.44 8.66 -1.66
N VAL A 81 -2.81 7.59 -2.36
CA VAL A 81 -4.18 7.32 -2.82
C VAL A 81 -4.84 6.15 -2.11
N HIS A 82 -4.08 5.36 -1.35
CA HIS A 82 -4.58 4.10 -0.81
C HIS A 82 -5.27 4.32 0.54
N ASP A 83 -6.48 3.76 0.70
CA ASP A 83 -7.32 4.04 1.84
C ASP A 83 -8.05 2.83 2.45
N ILE A 84 -7.79 1.61 1.99
CA ILE A 84 -8.48 0.41 2.52
C ILE A 84 -8.27 0.30 4.04
N GLY A 85 -7.01 0.35 4.49
CA GLY A 85 -6.69 0.31 5.92
C GLY A 85 -7.28 1.49 6.71
N LYS A 86 -7.24 2.70 6.13
CA LYS A 86 -7.86 3.91 6.71
C LYS A 86 -9.36 3.73 6.93
N ASN A 87 -10.06 3.22 5.92
CA ASN A 87 -11.51 3.02 5.95
C ASN A 87 -11.88 1.95 6.99
N ILE A 88 -11.08 0.89 7.11
CA ILE A 88 -11.23 -0.11 8.17
C ILE A 88 -11.12 0.55 9.56
N VAL A 89 -10.08 1.37 9.79
CA VAL A 89 -9.92 2.11 11.06
C VAL A 89 -11.12 3.01 11.33
N SER A 90 -11.59 3.77 10.34
CA SER A 90 -12.75 4.66 10.46
C SER A 90 -14.03 3.91 10.88
N VAL A 91 -14.26 2.73 10.29
CA VAL A 91 -15.38 1.86 10.67
C VAL A 91 -15.23 1.34 12.08
N VAL A 92 -14.06 0.79 12.45
CA VAL A 92 -13.80 0.26 13.79
C VAL A 92 -13.99 1.33 14.87
N LEU A 93 -13.53 2.56 14.64
CA LEU A 93 -13.71 3.67 15.57
C LEU A 93 -15.17 4.11 15.70
N SER A 94 -15.88 4.18 14.57
CA SER A 94 -17.31 4.48 14.56
C SER A 94 -18.12 3.45 15.37
N CYS A 95 -17.73 2.17 15.31
CA CYS A 95 -18.32 1.09 16.12
C CYS A 95 -18.08 1.28 17.63
N ASN A 96 -17.05 2.02 18.02
CA ASN A 96 -16.69 2.30 19.41
C ASN A 96 -17.10 3.72 19.86
N ASN A 97 -18.15 4.28 19.23
CA ASN A 97 -18.74 5.58 19.58
C ASN A 97 -17.81 6.81 19.43
N TYR A 98 -16.79 6.72 18.57
CA TYR A 98 -16.01 7.89 18.16
C TYR A 98 -16.69 8.63 17.00
N GLU A 99 -16.59 9.97 16.99
CA GLU A 99 -16.88 10.78 15.81
C GLU A 99 -15.65 10.75 14.90
N VAL A 100 -15.76 10.16 13.71
CA VAL A 100 -14.66 10.07 12.76
C VAL A 100 -14.85 11.05 11.62
N ILE A 101 -13.86 11.92 11.40
CA ILE A 101 -13.81 12.86 10.29
C ILE A 101 -12.76 12.35 9.30
N ASP A 102 -13.23 11.69 8.24
CA ASP A 102 -12.38 11.18 7.17
C ASP A 102 -12.22 12.23 6.07
N LEU A 103 -10.99 12.72 5.88
CA LEU A 103 -10.67 13.72 4.85
C LEU A 103 -10.41 13.12 3.46
N GLY A 104 -10.41 11.79 3.35
CA GLY A 104 -10.10 11.07 2.13
C GLY A 104 -8.60 10.89 1.91
N VAL A 105 -8.20 10.98 0.64
CA VAL A 105 -6.84 10.68 0.16
C VAL A 105 -6.17 11.89 -0.48
N MET A 106 -4.85 11.83 -0.63
CA MET A 106 -4.01 12.92 -1.12
C MET A 106 -4.26 14.23 -0.36
N VAL A 107 -4.44 14.17 0.96
CA VAL A 107 -4.86 15.33 1.74
C VAL A 107 -3.64 16.18 2.13
N PRO A 108 -3.57 17.47 1.75
CA PRO A 108 -2.49 18.36 2.15
C PRO A 108 -2.43 18.58 3.67
N CYS A 109 -1.23 18.82 4.20
CA CYS A 109 -1.00 19.10 5.61
C CYS A 109 -1.87 20.26 6.11
N GLU A 110 -1.97 21.34 5.32
CA GLU A 110 -2.74 22.52 5.65
C GLU A 110 -4.21 22.18 5.92
N LYS A 111 -4.82 21.41 5.01
CA LYS A 111 -6.22 20.99 5.13
C LYS A 111 -6.45 20.09 6.35
N ILE A 112 -5.51 19.19 6.66
CA ILE A 112 -5.56 18.33 7.86
C ILE A 112 -5.61 19.21 9.12
N LEU A 113 -4.65 20.15 9.24
CA LEU A 113 -4.51 20.98 10.43
C LEU A 113 -5.62 22.03 10.57
N GLU A 114 -6.06 22.63 9.46
CA GLU A 114 -7.19 23.57 9.44
C GLU A 114 -8.48 22.87 9.88
N THR A 115 -8.77 21.70 9.34
CA THR A 115 -9.96 20.94 9.73
C THR A 115 -9.86 20.48 11.19
N ALA A 116 -8.69 20.02 11.63
CA ALA A 116 -8.47 19.62 13.02
C ALA A 116 -8.79 20.75 14.01
N LYS A 117 -8.37 21.99 13.70
CA LYS A 117 -8.69 23.18 14.50
C LYS A 117 -10.17 23.54 14.44
N LYS A 118 -10.73 23.60 13.23
CA LYS A 118 -12.12 23.99 12.99
C LYS A 118 -13.09 23.06 13.72
N GLU A 119 -12.88 21.76 13.57
CA GLU A 119 -13.77 20.72 14.09
C GLU A 119 -13.44 20.35 15.55
N LYS A 120 -12.36 20.92 16.12
CA LYS A 120 -11.86 20.68 17.48
C LYS A 120 -11.68 19.18 17.75
N VAL A 121 -10.90 18.53 16.91
CA VAL A 121 -10.66 17.08 17.04
C VAL A 121 -9.72 16.79 18.22
N ASP A 122 -9.90 15.63 18.83
CA ASP A 122 -9.12 15.19 19.98
C ASP A 122 -7.83 14.47 19.56
N VAL A 123 -7.81 13.85 18.37
CA VAL A 123 -6.66 13.13 17.81
C VAL A 123 -6.63 13.25 16.29
N ILE A 124 -5.42 13.33 15.71
CA ILE A 124 -5.18 13.24 14.26
C ILE A 124 -4.55 11.88 13.95
N GLY A 125 -5.11 11.16 12.98
CA GLY A 125 -4.58 9.92 12.40
C GLY A 125 -4.12 10.11 10.96
N LEU A 126 -2.90 9.66 10.66
CA LEU A 126 -2.33 9.68 9.31
C LEU A 126 -2.14 8.27 8.77
N SER A 127 -2.51 8.07 7.51
CA SER A 127 -2.35 6.82 6.77
C SER A 127 -1.41 7.01 5.57
N GLY A 128 -0.57 6.02 5.28
CA GLY A 128 0.31 5.97 4.11
C GLY A 128 0.71 4.55 3.73
N LEU A 129 0.80 4.27 2.43
CA LEU A 129 1.17 2.99 1.84
C LEU A 129 2.58 3.01 1.23
N ILE A 130 3.03 4.14 0.66
CA ILE A 130 4.32 4.23 -0.05
C ILE A 130 5.40 4.93 0.79
N THR A 131 6.68 4.75 0.45
CA THR A 131 7.78 5.32 1.26
C THR A 131 7.77 6.86 1.31
N PRO A 132 7.42 7.61 0.24
CA PRO A 132 7.33 9.07 0.31
C PRO A 132 6.27 9.58 1.30
N SER A 133 5.27 8.76 1.63
CA SER A 133 4.23 9.11 2.60
C SER A 133 4.79 9.29 4.02
N LEU A 134 5.93 8.66 4.33
CA LEU A 134 6.59 8.81 5.63
C LEU A 134 7.15 10.22 5.84
N ASP A 135 7.68 10.84 4.79
CA ASP A 135 8.17 12.22 4.83
C ASP A 135 7.01 13.21 5.00
N GLU A 136 5.87 12.95 4.35
CA GLU A 136 4.66 13.76 4.55
C GLU A 136 4.13 13.64 5.99
N MET A 137 4.18 12.46 6.61
CA MET A 137 3.86 12.31 8.04
C MET A 137 4.82 13.07 8.95
N ALA A 138 6.12 13.04 8.66
CA ALA A 138 7.11 13.82 9.39
C ALA A 138 6.89 15.33 9.19
N HIS A 139 6.48 15.77 8.00
CA HIS A 139 6.12 17.15 7.71
C HIS A 139 4.88 17.59 8.53
N VAL A 140 3.82 16.78 8.58
CA VAL A 140 2.65 17.06 9.42
C VAL A 140 3.05 17.19 10.89
N ALA A 141 3.91 16.31 11.41
CA ALA A 141 4.41 16.40 12.79
C ALA A 141 5.17 17.73 13.05
N LYS A 142 6.04 18.15 12.13
CA LYS A 142 6.74 19.45 12.20
C LYS A 142 5.76 20.62 12.22
N GLU A 143 4.74 20.58 11.38
CA GLU A 143 3.73 21.64 11.30
C GLU A 143 2.80 21.66 12.51
N MET A 144 2.44 20.51 13.07
CA MET A 144 1.73 20.43 14.35
C MET A 144 2.53 21.09 15.48
N GLN A 145 3.84 20.84 15.54
CA GLN A 145 4.73 21.50 16.49
C GLN A 145 4.77 23.01 16.28
N ARG A 146 4.99 23.46 15.03
CA ARG A 146 5.07 24.88 14.65
C ARG A 146 3.79 25.64 14.99
N GLN A 147 2.64 25.01 14.74
CA GLN A 147 1.31 25.57 14.99
C GLN A 147 0.80 25.31 16.41
N LYS A 148 1.64 24.76 17.30
CA LYS A 148 1.38 24.55 18.73
C LYS A 148 0.15 23.66 19.02
N PHE A 149 -0.07 22.61 18.22
CA PHE A 149 -1.07 21.59 18.55
C PHE A 149 -0.72 20.88 19.87
N GLU A 150 -1.73 20.48 20.63
CA GLU A 150 -1.58 19.77 21.92
C GLU A 150 -2.32 18.42 21.96
N ILE A 151 -2.77 17.96 20.80
CA ILE A 151 -3.47 16.69 20.62
C ILE A 151 -2.52 15.60 20.10
N PRO A 152 -2.75 14.31 20.45
CA PRO A 152 -1.94 13.21 19.94
C PRO A 152 -1.98 13.10 18.41
N LEU A 153 -0.86 12.62 17.85
CA LEU A 153 -0.72 12.21 16.47
C LEU A 153 -0.59 10.68 16.41
N MET A 154 -1.46 10.03 15.66
CA MET A 154 -1.38 8.60 15.37
C MET A 154 -0.93 8.39 13.92
N VAL A 155 -0.01 7.46 13.70
CA VAL A 155 0.49 7.10 12.37
C VAL A 155 0.31 5.60 12.13
N GLY A 156 -0.10 5.24 10.93
CA GLY A 156 -0.30 3.86 10.50
C GLY A 156 -0.26 3.71 8.99
N GLY A 157 -0.40 2.47 8.51
CA GLY A 157 -0.32 2.11 7.09
C GLY A 157 0.94 1.30 6.75
N ALA A 158 1.00 0.71 5.55
CA ALA A 158 1.90 -0.40 5.24
C ALA A 158 3.40 -0.06 5.36
N THR A 159 3.79 1.19 5.06
CA THR A 159 5.20 1.64 5.17
C THR A 159 5.57 2.13 6.55
N THR A 160 4.60 2.34 7.43
CA THR A 160 4.86 2.79 8.79
C THR A 160 5.38 1.66 9.67
N SER A 161 6.19 2.02 10.67
CA SER A 161 6.66 1.07 11.68
C SER A 161 6.97 1.79 12.98
N ALA A 162 6.89 1.06 14.10
CA ALA A 162 7.29 1.60 15.40
C ALA A 162 8.73 2.15 15.39
N ALA A 163 9.63 1.53 14.63
CA ALA A 163 11.00 1.98 14.47
C ALA A 163 11.08 3.31 13.73
N HIS A 164 10.50 3.38 12.52
CA HIS A 164 10.53 4.60 11.72
C HIS A 164 9.84 5.77 12.45
N THR A 165 8.68 5.54 13.05
CA THR A 165 7.97 6.58 13.84
C THR A 165 8.84 7.12 14.97
N ALA A 166 9.50 6.24 15.74
CA ALA A 166 10.34 6.67 16.87
C ALA A 166 11.58 7.47 16.44
N ILE A 167 12.14 7.16 15.26
CA ILE A 167 13.41 7.72 14.77
C ILE A 167 13.21 8.97 13.91
N LYS A 168 12.18 9.00 13.07
CA LYS A 168 12.01 9.99 11.99
C LYS A 168 10.79 10.90 12.13
N ILE A 169 9.76 10.49 12.87
CA ILE A 169 8.51 11.29 13.00
C ILE A 169 8.41 11.92 14.39
N ALA A 170 8.44 11.09 15.43
CA ALA A 170 8.26 11.52 16.83
C ALA A 170 9.19 12.66 17.28
N PRO A 171 10.49 12.73 16.86
CA PRO A 171 11.35 13.84 17.24
C PRO A 171 10.88 15.22 16.76
N HIS A 172 9.99 15.27 15.76
CA HIS A 172 9.48 16.52 15.21
C HIS A 172 8.26 17.08 15.95
N TYR A 173 7.62 16.31 16.82
CA TYR A 173 6.47 16.74 17.61
C TYR A 173 6.64 16.32 19.08
N THR A 174 6.98 17.28 19.93
CA THR A 174 7.31 17.05 21.35
C THR A 174 6.22 17.54 22.31
N ARG A 175 5.25 18.33 21.82
CA ARG A 175 4.15 18.85 22.65
C ARG A 175 3.19 17.75 23.09
N GLN A 176 2.99 16.72 22.26
CA GLN A 176 2.15 15.58 22.61
C GLN A 176 2.67 14.26 21.99
N ALA A 177 1.96 13.15 22.22
CA ALA A 177 2.29 11.83 21.72
C ALA A 177 2.35 11.75 20.18
N VAL A 178 3.33 11.00 19.67
CA VAL A 178 3.32 10.45 18.30
C VAL A 178 3.33 8.92 18.42
N VAL A 179 2.21 8.29 18.11
CA VAL A 179 1.98 6.86 18.34
C VAL A 179 1.82 6.12 17.02
N HIS A 180 2.65 5.10 16.80
CA HIS A 180 2.45 4.12 15.75
C HIS A 180 1.46 3.06 16.18
N VAL A 181 0.43 2.82 15.37
CA VAL A 181 -0.52 1.72 15.56
C VAL A 181 -0.45 0.77 14.39
N LEU A 182 -0.26 -0.51 14.69
CA LEU A 182 0.03 -1.55 13.70
C LEU A 182 -1.18 -1.89 12.84
N ASP A 183 -2.33 -2.08 13.47
CA ASP A 183 -3.55 -2.52 12.79
C ASP A 183 -4.80 -1.93 13.46
N ALA A 184 -5.94 -2.05 12.78
CA ALA A 184 -7.19 -1.45 13.21
C ALA A 184 -7.71 -1.99 14.54
N SER A 185 -7.36 -3.23 14.92
CA SER A 185 -7.84 -3.85 16.15
C SER A 185 -7.27 -3.17 17.41
N LEU A 186 -6.11 -2.53 17.28
CA LEU A 186 -5.42 -1.84 18.37
C LEU A 186 -5.77 -0.36 18.49
N VAL A 187 -6.43 0.22 17.49
CA VAL A 187 -6.67 1.69 17.44
C VAL A 187 -7.58 2.14 18.57
N THR A 188 -8.70 1.44 18.81
CA THR A 188 -9.64 1.81 19.89
C THR A 188 -8.98 1.74 21.27
N GLN A 189 -8.26 0.65 21.57
CA GLN A 189 -7.54 0.52 22.85
C GLN A 189 -6.52 1.63 23.03
N THR A 190 -5.77 1.95 21.97
CA THR A 190 -4.77 3.02 21.98
C THR A 190 -5.41 4.39 22.20
N LEU A 191 -6.55 4.67 21.56
CA LEU A 191 -7.27 5.93 21.73
C LEU A 191 -7.84 6.09 23.13
N ASN A 192 -8.44 5.03 23.70
CA ASN A 192 -8.93 5.06 25.07
C ASN A 192 -7.79 5.41 26.04
N ALA A 193 -6.63 4.75 25.91
CA ALA A 193 -5.46 5.04 26.74
C ALA A 193 -4.90 6.47 26.54
N LEU A 194 -5.00 7.03 25.33
CA LEU A 194 -4.56 8.39 25.02
C LEU A 194 -5.49 9.48 25.57
N LEU A 195 -6.80 9.21 25.62
CA LEU A 195 -7.83 10.19 25.99
C LEU A 195 -8.26 10.09 27.46
N ASP A 196 -7.98 8.97 28.13
CA ASP A 196 -8.27 8.81 29.55
C ASP A 196 -7.39 9.74 30.41
N LYS A 197 -8.02 10.57 31.25
CA LYS A 197 -7.33 11.57 32.08
C LYS A 197 -6.43 10.95 33.16
N ASN A 198 -6.72 9.73 33.60
CA ASN A 198 -5.98 9.03 34.65
C ASN A 198 -4.88 8.14 34.08
N GLU A 199 -5.10 7.53 32.91
CA GLU A 199 -4.15 6.58 32.30
C GLU A 199 -3.18 7.24 31.30
N SER A 200 -3.56 8.37 30.70
CA SER A 200 -2.77 8.99 29.61
C SER A 200 -1.36 9.38 30.03
N GLU A 201 -1.15 9.99 31.20
CA GLU A 201 0.20 10.41 31.62
C GLU A 201 1.15 9.22 31.75
N GLN A 202 0.69 8.13 32.36
CA GLN A 202 1.48 6.91 32.53
C GLN A 202 1.75 6.25 31.17
N PHE A 203 0.71 6.10 30.34
CA PHE A 203 0.83 5.53 29.00
C PHE A 203 1.84 6.31 28.15
N LEU A 204 1.78 7.64 28.17
CA LEU A 204 2.68 8.51 27.41
C LEU A 204 4.13 8.38 27.89
N LYS A 205 4.36 8.27 29.20
CA LYS A 205 5.69 8.07 29.77
C LYS A 205 6.29 6.76 29.29
N GLU A 206 5.57 5.65 29.44
CA GLU A 206 6.01 4.32 29.03
C GLU A 206 6.28 4.26 27.52
N TYR A 207 5.42 4.89 26.72
CA TYR A 207 5.58 4.92 25.27
C TYR A 207 6.81 5.73 24.83
N ARG A 208 7.08 6.88 25.47
CA ARG A 208 8.29 7.68 25.20
C ARG A 208 9.56 6.93 25.57
N GLU A 209 9.57 6.21 26.69
CA GLU A 209 10.69 5.34 27.08
C GLU A 209 10.94 4.23 26.06
N LYS A 210 9.88 3.60 25.55
CA LYS A 210 9.95 2.60 24.47
C LYS A 210 10.57 3.20 23.20
N GLN A 211 10.14 4.38 22.78
CA GLN A 211 10.70 5.06 21.61
C GLN A 211 12.18 5.43 21.81
N GLU A 212 12.57 5.86 23.01
CA GLU A 212 13.96 6.19 23.32
C GLU A 212 14.87 4.96 23.26
N LYS A 213 14.40 3.81 23.79
CA LYS A 213 15.11 2.53 23.67
C LYS A 213 15.33 2.14 22.20
N ILE A 214 14.31 2.32 21.35
CA ILE A 214 14.42 2.08 19.90
C ILE A 214 15.48 2.98 19.26
N ARG A 215 15.45 4.30 19.57
CA ARG A 215 16.44 5.25 19.04
C ARG A 215 17.87 4.92 19.46
N LYS A 216 18.09 4.55 20.72
CA LYS A 216 19.41 4.14 21.22
C LYS A 216 19.93 2.90 20.49
N LYS A 217 19.11 1.85 20.41
CA LYS A 217 19.45 0.62 19.67
C LYS A 217 19.79 0.89 18.20
N HIS A 218 19.06 1.79 17.56
CA HIS A 218 19.33 2.15 16.16
C HIS A 218 20.65 2.94 15.99
N LYS A 219 20.98 3.83 16.92
CA LYS A 219 22.27 4.55 16.91
C LYS A 219 23.45 3.60 17.14
N GLU A 220 23.26 2.57 17.96
CA GLU A 220 24.26 1.53 18.24
C GLU A 220 24.42 0.56 17.05
N SER A 221 23.34 0.32 16.28
CA SER A 221 23.40 -0.43 15.03
C SER A 221 23.90 0.44 13.87
N GLN A 222 25.18 0.76 13.84
CA GLN A 222 25.80 1.22 12.60
C GLN A 222 26.08 0.01 11.73
N ASP A 223 25.27 -0.20 10.68
CA ASP A 223 25.61 -1.17 9.65
C ASP A 223 26.98 -0.74 9.07
N HIS A 224 28.00 -1.59 9.24
CA HIS A 224 29.29 -1.36 8.59
C HIS A 224 29.08 -1.47 7.08
N LEU A 225 29.18 -0.34 6.38
CA LEU A 225 29.04 -0.28 4.92
C LEU A 225 30.40 -0.31 4.24
N LEU A 226 30.46 -1.01 3.12
CA LEU A 226 31.53 -0.91 2.14
C LEU A 226 31.42 0.45 1.43
N SER A 227 32.54 0.99 0.99
CA SER A 227 32.51 2.06 -0.01
C SER A 227 31.82 1.58 -1.28
N PHE A 228 31.25 2.51 -2.05
CA PHE A 228 30.55 2.19 -3.29
C PHE A 228 31.48 1.46 -4.27
N ASN A 229 32.74 1.88 -4.38
CA ASN A 229 33.74 1.22 -5.21
C ASN A 229 34.04 -0.22 -4.76
N GLU A 230 34.16 -0.48 -3.46
CA GLU A 230 34.33 -1.85 -2.94
C GLU A 230 33.10 -2.71 -3.23
N ALA A 231 31.89 -2.14 -3.12
CA ALA A 231 30.66 -2.83 -3.47
C ALA A 231 30.60 -3.17 -4.98
N LYS A 232 31.01 -2.25 -5.87
CA LYS A 232 31.11 -2.49 -7.32
C LYS A 232 32.06 -3.65 -7.64
N ASN A 233 33.17 -3.76 -6.93
CA ASN A 233 34.13 -4.86 -7.08
C ASN A 233 33.58 -6.21 -6.58
N LYS A 234 32.51 -6.21 -5.78
CA LYS A 234 31.81 -7.41 -5.30
C LYS A 234 30.53 -7.73 -6.09
N LYS A 235 30.40 -7.23 -7.32
CA LYS A 235 29.27 -7.60 -8.21
C LYS A 235 29.25 -9.12 -8.50
N PRO A 236 28.09 -9.73 -8.75
CA PRO A 236 28.02 -11.15 -9.09
C PRO A 236 28.74 -11.44 -10.41
N LEU A 237 29.37 -12.61 -10.50
CA LEU A 237 29.90 -13.15 -11.74
C LEU A 237 28.81 -14.01 -12.40
N LEU A 238 28.24 -13.52 -13.51
CA LEU A 238 27.16 -14.17 -14.22
C LEU A 238 27.63 -14.72 -15.57
N SER A 239 27.04 -15.83 -16.01
CA SER A 239 27.24 -16.37 -17.35
C SER A 239 26.26 -15.72 -18.31
N TRP A 240 26.78 -15.24 -19.44
CA TRP A 240 26.01 -14.60 -20.51
C TRP A 240 25.81 -15.54 -21.70
N ASP A 241 25.75 -16.84 -21.43
CA ASP A 241 25.49 -17.86 -22.44
C ASP A 241 23.99 -18.16 -22.48
N ASN A 242 23.44 -18.35 -23.67
CA ASN A 242 22.00 -18.61 -23.88
C ASN A 242 21.07 -17.51 -23.34
N ILE A 243 21.40 -16.24 -23.59
CA ILE A 243 20.51 -15.11 -23.26
C ILE A 243 19.18 -15.28 -24.02
N PRO A 244 18.03 -15.31 -23.33
CA PRO A 244 16.74 -15.43 -23.98
C PRO A 244 16.48 -14.26 -24.95
N THR A 245 16.09 -14.60 -26.18
CA THR A 245 15.78 -13.62 -27.22
C THR A 245 14.28 -13.62 -27.48
N PRO A 246 13.59 -12.47 -27.33
CA PRO A 246 12.18 -12.38 -27.62
C PRO A 246 11.92 -12.50 -29.12
N GLU A 247 10.78 -13.09 -29.47
CA GLU A 247 10.36 -13.23 -30.87
C GLU A 247 10.11 -11.87 -31.51
N LYS A 248 9.62 -10.93 -30.71
CA LYS A 248 9.30 -9.56 -31.10
C LYS A 248 9.63 -8.61 -29.95
N THR A 249 10.05 -7.41 -30.30
CA THR A 249 10.21 -6.26 -29.40
C THR A 249 9.18 -5.19 -29.76
N GLY A 250 8.85 -4.32 -28.81
CA GLY A 250 7.86 -3.27 -28.99
C GLY A 250 6.95 -3.11 -27.78
N VAL A 251 5.86 -2.39 -27.98
CA VAL A 251 4.83 -2.13 -26.96
C VAL A 251 3.52 -2.78 -27.40
N TRP A 252 2.86 -3.47 -26.46
CA TRP A 252 1.55 -4.08 -26.67
C TRP A 252 0.57 -3.52 -25.65
N VAL A 253 -0.58 -3.07 -26.15
CA VAL A 253 -1.68 -2.51 -25.35
C VAL A 253 -2.84 -3.48 -25.38
N TYR A 254 -3.30 -3.87 -24.20
CA TYR A 254 -4.43 -4.76 -23.98
C TYR A 254 -5.52 -3.99 -23.27
N ASN A 255 -6.66 -3.83 -23.95
CA ASN A 255 -7.84 -3.16 -23.43
C ASN A 255 -8.97 -4.17 -23.25
N ASN A 256 -9.83 -3.96 -22.25
CA ASN A 256 -11.00 -4.79 -21.96
C ASN A 256 -10.62 -6.28 -21.76
N ILE A 257 -9.57 -6.55 -20.99
CA ILE A 257 -9.16 -7.93 -20.69
C ILE A 257 -10.30 -8.60 -19.89
N PRO A 258 -10.84 -9.74 -20.36
CA PRO A 258 -11.96 -10.39 -19.68
C PRO A 258 -11.59 -10.80 -18.25
N LEU A 259 -12.50 -10.55 -17.32
CA LEU A 259 -12.32 -10.90 -15.91
C LEU A 259 -12.04 -12.40 -15.71
N ASP A 260 -12.69 -13.25 -16.49
CA ASP A 260 -12.53 -14.71 -16.44
C ASP A 260 -11.08 -15.15 -16.72
N GLU A 261 -10.32 -14.41 -17.53
CA GLU A 261 -8.93 -14.75 -17.82
C GLU A 261 -7.95 -14.34 -16.69
N VAL A 262 -8.43 -13.59 -15.70
CA VAL A 262 -7.61 -13.01 -14.63
C VAL A 262 -7.89 -13.67 -13.29
N ILE A 263 -9.12 -14.14 -13.06
CA ILE A 263 -9.54 -14.75 -11.78
C ILE A 263 -8.62 -15.91 -11.36
N ASP A 264 -8.19 -16.75 -12.30
CA ASP A 264 -7.37 -17.93 -12.02
C ASP A 264 -5.94 -17.58 -11.55
N TYR A 265 -5.50 -16.34 -11.75
CA TYR A 265 -4.20 -15.82 -11.31
C TYR A 265 -4.25 -15.13 -9.94
N ILE A 266 -5.43 -15.08 -9.29
CA ILE A 266 -5.56 -14.41 -7.99
C ILE A 266 -4.82 -15.20 -6.90
N ASP A 267 -3.88 -14.53 -6.20
CA ASP A 267 -3.49 -14.92 -4.85
C ASP A 267 -4.49 -14.34 -3.84
N TRP A 268 -5.32 -15.24 -3.30
CA TRP A 268 -6.34 -14.92 -2.30
C TRP A 268 -5.76 -14.70 -0.90
N SER A 269 -4.51 -15.08 -0.63
CA SER A 269 -3.93 -14.95 0.73
C SER A 269 -3.93 -13.49 1.20
N PRO A 270 -3.43 -12.51 0.42
CA PRO A 270 -3.47 -11.11 0.83
C PRO A 270 -4.89 -10.53 0.86
N PHE A 271 -5.85 -11.07 0.10
CA PHE A 271 -7.26 -10.68 0.26
C PHE A 271 -7.76 -10.96 1.68
N PHE A 272 -7.46 -12.14 2.25
CA PHE A 272 -7.82 -12.44 3.64
C PHE A 272 -7.04 -11.59 4.64
N TRP A 273 -5.79 -11.25 4.36
CA TRP A 273 -4.98 -10.38 5.23
C TRP A 273 -5.54 -8.96 5.30
N THR A 274 -6.03 -8.41 4.19
CA THR A 274 -6.76 -7.13 4.17
C THR A 274 -7.95 -7.14 5.12
N TRP A 275 -8.57 -8.30 5.34
CA TRP A 275 -9.66 -8.50 6.29
C TRP A 275 -9.19 -8.96 7.69
N GLU A 276 -7.91 -8.77 8.03
CA GLU A 276 -7.28 -9.15 9.31
C GLU A 276 -7.36 -10.66 9.63
N MET A 277 -7.58 -11.50 8.61
CA MET A 277 -7.65 -12.96 8.75
C MET A 277 -6.29 -13.57 8.38
N LYS A 278 -5.49 -13.90 9.39
CA LYS A 278 -4.14 -14.45 9.20
C LYS A 278 -4.18 -15.90 8.71
N GLY A 279 -3.68 -16.17 7.51
CA GLY A 279 -3.56 -17.51 6.92
C GLY A 279 -3.34 -17.49 5.41
N PHE A 280 -2.94 -18.63 4.83
CA PHE A 280 -2.74 -18.77 3.39
C PHE A 280 -3.91 -19.50 2.74
N TYR A 281 -4.33 -19.07 1.55
CA TYR A 281 -5.33 -19.79 0.76
C TYR A 281 -4.71 -21.05 0.14
N PRO A 282 -5.45 -22.17 0.00
CA PRO A 282 -6.80 -22.42 0.53
C PRO A 282 -6.82 -22.92 1.99
N LYS A 283 -5.65 -23.17 2.60
CA LYS A 283 -5.52 -23.74 3.96
C LYS A 283 -6.24 -22.94 5.05
N ILE A 284 -6.44 -21.64 4.86
CA ILE A 284 -7.20 -20.78 5.78
C ILE A 284 -8.63 -21.30 6.01
N PHE A 285 -9.22 -22.02 5.06
CA PHE A 285 -10.55 -22.61 5.17
C PHE A 285 -10.65 -23.73 6.20
N GLU A 286 -9.55 -24.36 6.55
CA GLU A 286 -9.44 -25.40 7.58
C GLU A 286 -9.06 -24.83 8.95
N ASN A 287 -8.75 -23.53 9.01
CA ASN A 287 -8.34 -22.89 10.25
C ASN A 287 -9.48 -22.87 11.27
N LYS A 288 -9.23 -23.36 12.49
CA LYS A 288 -10.24 -23.42 13.56
C LYS A 288 -10.81 -22.05 13.96
N LYS A 289 -10.00 -20.99 13.86
CA LYS A 289 -10.40 -19.62 14.19
C LYS A 289 -11.14 -18.98 13.02
N TRP A 290 -10.53 -18.95 11.84
CA TRP A 290 -10.99 -18.14 10.71
C TRP A 290 -11.84 -18.89 9.69
N GLY A 291 -11.72 -20.22 9.60
CA GLY A 291 -12.09 -20.98 8.40
C GLY A 291 -13.54 -20.84 7.96
N LYS A 292 -14.49 -20.84 8.91
CA LYS A 292 -15.92 -20.66 8.59
C LYS A 292 -16.22 -19.28 8.00
N GLU A 293 -15.67 -18.23 8.59
CA GLU A 293 -15.91 -16.86 8.10
C GLU A 293 -15.06 -16.53 6.87
N ALA A 294 -13.88 -17.13 6.73
CA ALA A 294 -13.06 -17.02 5.53
C ALA A 294 -13.78 -17.62 4.31
N LYS A 295 -14.44 -18.77 4.45
CA LYS A 295 -15.27 -19.36 3.38
C LYS A 295 -16.40 -18.42 2.95
N LYS A 296 -17.17 -17.88 3.90
CA LYS A 296 -18.25 -16.93 3.61
C LYS A 296 -17.75 -15.65 2.93
N LEU A 297 -16.64 -15.11 3.41
CA LEU A 297 -16.04 -13.91 2.81
C LEU A 297 -15.58 -14.19 1.37
N HIS A 298 -15.02 -15.38 1.12
CA HIS A 298 -14.64 -15.81 -0.21
C HIS A 298 -15.86 -16.00 -1.12
N GLU A 299 -16.93 -16.60 -0.63
CA GLU A 299 -18.21 -16.71 -1.35
C GLU A 299 -18.76 -15.32 -1.74
N ASP A 300 -18.82 -14.39 -0.79
CA ASP A 300 -19.23 -13.00 -1.05
C ASP A 300 -18.33 -12.34 -2.13
N ALA A 301 -17.03 -12.64 -2.11
CA ALA A 301 -16.06 -12.12 -3.07
C ALA A 301 -16.28 -12.68 -4.48
N LEU A 302 -16.53 -13.99 -4.59
CA LEU A 302 -16.85 -14.65 -5.85
C LEU A 302 -18.16 -14.14 -6.44
N ASP A 303 -19.21 -14.00 -5.62
CA ASP A 303 -20.49 -13.42 -6.04
C ASP A 303 -20.30 -11.99 -6.55
N LYS A 304 -19.47 -11.20 -5.85
CA LYS A 304 -19.14 -9.83 -6.27
C LYS A 304 -18.36 -9.81 -7.60
N LEU A 305 -17.40 -10.72 -7.79
CA LEU A 305 -16.69 -10.83 -9.07
C LEU A 305 -17.64 -11.16 -10.23
N GLN A 306 -18.64 -12.02 -10.02
CA GLN A 306 -19.66 -12.31 -11.04
C GLN A 306 -20.49 -11.07 -11.40
N GLU A 307 -20.87 -10.26 -10.42
CA GLU A 307 -21.58 -8.99 -10.65
C GLU A 307 -20.72 -7.99 -11.45
N LEU A 308 -19.41 -7.99 -11.22
CA LEU A 308 -18.46 -7.04 -11.80
C LEU A 308 -17.96 -7.41 -13.20
N LYS A 309 -18.27 -8.62 -13.67
CA LYS A 309 -17.75 -9.18 -14.94
C LYS A 309 -17.87 -8.26 -16.16
N ASN A 310 -18.95 -7.49 -16.25
CA ASN A 310 -19.20 -6.54 -17.35
C ASN A 310 -19.08 -5.07 -16.93
N GLN A 311 -18.63 -4.80 -15.71
CA GLN A 311 -18.52 -3.45 -15.14
C GLN A 311 -17.08 -2.96 -15.06
N LEU A 312 -16.09 -3.86 -15.15
CA LEU A 312 -14.67 -3.51 -15.05
C LEU A 312 -14.00 -3.53 -16.42
N ASN A 313 -13.12 -2.56 -16.64
CA ASN A 313 -12.25 -2.52 -17.81
C ASN A 313 -10.80 -2.75 -17.38
N LEU A 314 -10.42 -4.03 -17.30
CA LEU A 314 -9.05 -4.41 -16.99
C LEU A 314 -8.14 -4.05 -18.17
N LYS A 315 -7.06 -3.31 -17.90
CA LYS A 315 -6.14 -2.82 -18.93
C LYS A 315 -4.70 -3.12 -18.57
N ALA A 316 -3.90 -3.37 -19.60
CA ALA A 316 -2.48 -3.59 -19.48
C ALA A 316 -1.74 -2.95 -20.65
N VAL A 317 -0.56 -2.41 -20.37
CA VAL A 317 0.45 -2.10 -21.38
C VAL A 317 1.75 -2.75 -20.96
N ILE A 318 2.32 -3.54 -21.86
CA ILE A 318 3.62 -4.21 -21.67
C ILE A 318 4.56 -3.79 -22.80
N GLY A 319 5.86 -3.84 -22.55
CA GLY A 319 6.86 -3.61 -23.58
C GLY A 319 8.13 -4.41 -23.37
N LEU A 320 8.85 -4.64 -24.47
CA LEU A 320 10.13 -5.33 -24.53
C LEU A 320 11.05 -4.61 -25.49
N TRP A 321 12.27 -4.32 -25.05
CA TRP A 321 13.24 -3.56 -25.82
C TRP A 321 14.65 -4.14 -25.69
N PRO A 322 15.48 -4.00 -26.74
CA PRO A 322 16.92 -4.18 -26.63
C PRO A 322 17.48 -3.34 -25.48
N ALA A 323 18.31 -3.94 -24.63
CA ALA A 323 18.91 -3.26 -23.49
C ALA A 323 20.31 -3.77 -23.19
N ALA A 324 21.11 -2.91 -22.56
CA ALA A 324 22.43 -3.26 -22.05
C ALA A 324 22.68 -2.57 -20.72
N SER A 325 23.44 -3.21 -19.83
CA SER A 325 23.89 -2.54 -18.60
C SER A 325 25.12 -1.68 -18.89
N LEU A 326 25.12 -0.50 -18.27
CA LEU A 326 26.25 0.40 -18.16
C LEU A 326 26.44 0.71 -16.68
N ASP A 327 27.41 0.02 -16.07
CA ASP A 327 27.63 0.07 -14.62
C ASP A 327 26.36 -0.33 -13.83
N GLU A 328 25.81 0.60 -13.03
CA GLU A 328 24.62 0.42 -12.21
C GLU A 328 23.32 0.87 -12.91
N ASP A 329 23.39 1.23 -14.19
CA ASP A 329 22.26 1.60 -15.02
C ASP A 329 21.92 0.53 -16.06
N VAL A 330 20.68 0.53 -16.53
CA VAL A 330 20.25 -0.20 -17.72
C VAL A 330 19.78 0.79 -18.77
N VAL A 331 20.40 0.72 -19.95
CA VAL A 331 20.07 1.55 -21.11
C VAL A 331 19.14 0.76 -22.01
N VAL A 332 18.04 1.39 -22.42
CA VAL A 332 17.04 0.83 -23.34
C VAL A 332 17.20 1.48 -24.70
N PHE A 333 17.24 0.67 -25.75
CA PHE A 333 17.49 1.12 -27.12
C PHE A 333 16.27 0.93 -28.04
N GLU A 334 16.23 1.71 -29.11
CA GLU A 334 15.19 1.63 -30.15
C GLU A 334 15.29 0.34 -30.97
N ASP A 335 16.51 -0.13 -31.21
CA ASP A 335 16.81 -1.29 -32.02
C ASP A 335 18.00 -2.10 -31.47
N LYS A 336 18.21 -3.28 -32.06
CA LYS A 336 19.29 -4.22 -31.70
C LYS A 336 20.69 -3.71 -32.04
N ASN A 337 20.80 -2.66 -32.84
CA ASN A 337 22.09 -2.05 -33.17
C ASN A 337 22.52 -1.03 -32.12
N HIS A 338 21.68 -0.76 -31.11
CA HIS A 338 21.93 0.22 -30.04
C HIS A 338 22.17 1.64 -30.60
N ASN A 339 21.51 1.98 -31.72
CA ASN A 339 21.72 3.24 -32.42
C ASN A 339 21.23 4.47 -31.63
N LYS A 340 20.17 4.30 -30.83
CA LYS A 340 19.48 5.38 -30.13
C LYS A 340 18.96 4.91 -28.79
N GLU A 341 19.34 5.63 -27.73
CA GLU A 341 18.82 5.48 -26.38
C GLU A 341 17.38 6.01 -26.32
N LEU A 342 16.44 5.17 -25.91
CA LEU A 342 15.05 5.54 -25.65
C LEU A 342 14.84 5.96 -24.20
N ALA A 343 15.48 5.24 -23.27
CA ALA A 343 15.34 5.44 -21.84
C ALA A 343 16.53 4.84 -21.09
N ARG A 344 16.68 5.26 -19.83
CA ARG A 344 17.67 4.75 -18.90
C ARG A 344 17.05 4.57 -17.53
N PHE A 345 17.24 3.40 -16.95
CA PHE A 345 16.84 3.07 -15.59
C PHE A 345 18.05 3.04 -14.68
N HIS A 346 17.92 3.66 -13.50
CA HIS A 346 19.01 3.83 -12.56
C HIS A 346 18.80 2.93 -11.34
N PHE A 347 19.77 2.06 -11.06
CA PHE A 347 19.70 1.15 -9.92
C PHE A 347 20.76 1.46 -8.85
N LEU A 348 20.46 0.97 -7.66
CA LEU A 348 21.32 1.01 -6.49
C LEU A 348 21.96 -0.38 -6.28
N ARG A 349 23.10 -0.39 -5.61
CA ARG A 349 23.91 -1.55 -5.26
C ARG A 349 23.99 -1.73 -3.75
N GLN A 350 23.89 -2.98 -3.29
CA GLN A 350 24.06 -3.32 -1.87
C GLN A 350 25.44 -2.91 -1.34
N GLN A 351 25.50 -2.24 -0.18
CA GLN A 351 26.76 -1.82 0.46
C GLN A 351 27.06 -2.48 1.82
N ARG A 352 26.28 -3.48 2.27
CA ARG A 352 26.54 -4.12 3.57
C ARG A 352 27.86 -4.91 3.56
N SER A 353 28.74 -4.65 4.54
CA SER A 353 30.08 -5.27 4.62
C SER A 353 30.07 -6.78 4.84
N ASN A 354 29.03 -7.30 5.50
CA ASN A 354 28.85 -8.73 5.74
C ASN A 354 28.43 -9.53 4.48
N LYS A 355 28.29 -8.87 3.32
CA LYS A 355 27.98 -9.52 2.05
C LYS A 355 29.25 -9.80 1.24
N ASN A 356 29.32 -11.03 0.74
CA ASN A 356 30.35 -11.46 -0.20
C ASN A 356 30.03 -11.00 -1.64
N ILE A 357 28.73 -10.89 -1.96
CA ILE A 357 28.23 -10.40 -3.24
C ILE A 357 27.31 -9.20 -2.96
N CYS A 358 27.55 -8.11 -3.67
CA CYS A 358 26.80 -6.87 -3.60
C CYS A 358 25.94 -6.71 -4.85
N TYR A 359 24.68 -7.14 -4.77
CA TYR A 359 23.77 -7.13 -5.92
C TYR A 359 23.31 -5.71 -6.30
N CYS A 360 23.16 -5.50 -7.61
CA CYS A 360 22.45 -4.41 -8.27
C CYS A 360 21.55 -5.03 -9.35
N LEU A 361 20.34 -4.49 -9.60
CA LEU A 361 19.45 -5.05 -10.62
C LEU A 361 20.06 -4.96 -12.03
N ALA A 362 20.86 -3.92 -12.30
CA ALA A 362 21.60 -3.78 -13.56
C ALA A 362 22.56 -4.94 -13.84
N ASP A 363 23.01 -5.66 -12.79
CA ASP A 363 23.90 -6.82 -12.96
C ASP A 363 23.23 -7.94 -13.79
N PHE A 364 21.90 -8.00 -13.81
CA PHE A 364 21.12 -9.03 -14.49
C PHE A 364 20.76 -8.67 -15.95
N ILE A 365 21.40 -7.64 -16.52
CA ILE A 365 21.33 -7.30 -17.94
C ILE A 365 22.75 -7.30 -18.50
N CYS A 366 22.93 -7.87 -19.71
CA CYS A 366 24.25 -8.06 -20.31
C CYS A 366 25.01 -6.73 -20.44
N PRO A 367 26.26 -6.65 -19.93
CA PRO A 367 27.07 -5.45 -20.06
C PRO A 367 27.36 -5.08 -21.51
N GLN A 368 27.25 -3.79 -21.82
CA GLN A 368 27.41 -3.28 -23.19
C GLN A 368 28.76 -3.68 -23.82
N HIS A 369 29.85 -3.70 -23.05
CA HIS A 369 31.19 -4.04 -23.53
C HIS A 369 31.34 -5.50 -23.99
N LEU A 370 30.41 -6.39 -23.64
CA LEU A 370 30.42 -7.79 -24.10
C LEU A 370 29.82 -7.96 -25.49
N ASN A 371 29.19 -6.93 -26.07
CA ASN A 371 28.59 -6.94 -27.41
C ASN A 371 27.64 -8.12 -27.66
N LYS A 372 26.94 -8.59 -26.61
CA LYS A 372 25.86 -9.57 -26.69
C LYS A 372 24.52 -8.85 -26.56
N GLN A 373 23.52 -9.34 -27.28
CA GLN A 373 22.17 -8.77 -27.21
C GLN A 373 21.44 -9.26 -25.96
N ASP A 374 20.93 -8.32 -25.18
CA ASP A 374 20.00 -8.57 -24.07
C ASP A 374 18.82 -7.61 -24.16
N TYR A 375 17.84 -7.76 -23.26
CA TYR A 375 16.57 -7.06 -23.31
C TYR A 375 16.06 -6.72 -21.92
N LEU A 376 15.29 -5.64 -21.84
CA LEU A 376 14.54 -5.25 -20.64
C LEU A 376 13.07 -5.15 -21.02
N GLY A 377 12.19 -5.60 -20.13
CA GLY A 377 10.75 -5.37 -20.26
C GLY A 377 10.20 -4.41 -19.23
N GLY A 378 8.98 -3.93 -19.47
CA GLY A 378 8.25 -3.09 -18.54
C GLY A 378 6.74 -3.29 -18.67
N PHE A 379 6.00 -2.97 -17.61
CA PHE A 379 4.55 -3.04 -17.63
C PHE A 379 3.88 -1.98 -16.74
N VAL A 380 2.65 -1.64 -17.11
CA VAL A 380 1.65 -0.99 -16.24
C VAL A 380 0.31 -1.70 -16.45
N VAL A 381 -0.32 -2.12 -15.36
CA VAL A 381 -1.62 -2.80 -15.34
C VAL A 381 -2.56 -2.12 -14.36
N THR A 382 -3.87 -2.19 -14.61
CA THR A 382 -4.88 -1.64 -13.71
C THR A 382 -6.18 -2.42 -13.75
N ALA A 383 -6.85 -2.51 -12.60
CA ALA A 383 -8.22 -2.99 -12.49
C ALA A 383 -9.26 -1.95 -12.97
N GLY A 384 -8.82 -0.73 -13.28
CA GLY A 384 -9.62 0.36 -13.83
C GLY A 384 -10.20 1.29 -12.75
N PRO A 385 -10.50 2.56 -13.11
CA PRO A 385 -11.07 3.56 -12.20
C PRO A 385 -12.51 3.22 -11.75
N GLU A 386 -13.13 2.20 -12.35
CA GLU A 386 -14.46 1.71 -12.00
C GLU A 386 -14.50 1.18 -10.55
N ILE A 387 -13.40 0.63 -10.04
CA ILE A 387 -13.30 0.16 -8.65
C ILE A 387 -13.59 1.31 -7.67
N GLU A 388 -12.90 2.43 -7.81
CA GLU A 388 -13.05 3.59 -6.93
C GLU A 388 -14.41 4.28 -7.12
N LYS A 389 -14.95 4.30 -8.35
CA LYS A 389 -16.30 4.84 -8.61
C LYS A 389 -17.36 4.02 -7.87
N LEU A 390 -17.34 2.70 -8.02
CA LEU A 390 -18.28 1.80 -7.37
C LEU A 390 -18.10 1.80 -5.84
N ALA A 391 -16.87 1.85 -5.33
CA ALA A 391 -16.63 1.96 -3.90
C ALA A 391 -17.25 3.24 -3.29
N LYS A 392 -17.10 4.39 -3.98
CA LYS A 392 -17.75 5.65 -3.58
C LYS A 392 -19.27 5.57 -3.62
N GLU A 393 -19.86 4.79 -4.53
CA GLU A 393 -21.30 4.56 -4.54
C GLU A 393 -21.77 3.74 -3.34
N TYR A 394 -21.00 2.73 -2.93
CA TYR A 394 -21.29 1.98 -1.70
C TYR A 394 -21.13 2.84 -0.45
N GLU A 395 -20.11 3.70 -0.39
CA GLU A 395 -19.92 4.66 0.72
C GLU A 395 -21.11 5.62 0.83
N LYS A 396 -21.60 6.18 -0.29
CA LYS A 396 -22.80 7.03 -0.31
C LYS A 396 -24.05 6.31 0.20
N LYS A 397 -24.13 4.99 -0.02
CA LYS A 397 -25.20 4.10 0.47
C LYS A 397 -24.95 3.60 1.89
N GLN A 398 -23.90 4.09 2.57
CA GLN A 398 -23.45 3.66 3.90
C GLN A 398 -23.20 2.14 3.97
N ASP A 399 -22.66 1.58 2.89
CA ASP A 399 -22.31 0.16 2.76
C ASP A 399 -20.79 -0.02 2.77
N ASP A 400 -20.18 0.22 3.93
CA ASP A 400 -18.72 0.14 4.09
C ASP A 400 -18.18 -1.26 3.74
N TYR A 401 -18.99 -2.31 3.96
CA TYR A 401 -18.62 -3.69 3.64
C TYR A 401 -18.36 -3.85 2.14
N ASN A 402 -19.32 -3.46 1.30
CA ASN A 402 -19.17 -3.58 -0.15
C ASN A 402 -18.13 -2.58 -0.71
N SER A 403 -17.97 -1.40 -0.10
CA SER A 403 -16.88 -0.48 -0.46
C SER A 403 -15.49 -1.08 -0.23
N ILE A 404 -15.26 -1.68 0.94
CA ILE A 404 -13.98 -2.33 1.26
C ILE A 404 -13.79 -3.59 0.40
N LEU A 405 -14.86 -4.39 0.22
CA LEU A 405 -14.81 -5.63 -0.58
C LEU A 405 -14.39 -5.34 -2.02
N ILE A 406 -14.98 -4.34 -2.67
CA ILE A 406 -14.64 -4.04 -4.07
C ILE A 406 -13.24 -3.46 -4.22
N LYS A 407 -12.79 -2.62 -3.28
CA LYS A 407 -11.40 -2.12 -3.28
C LYS A 407 -10.40 -3.27 -3.09
N ALA A 408 -10.65 -4.18 -2.15
CA ALA A 408 -9.81 -5.35 -1.93
C ALA A 408 -9.77 -6.28 -3.15
N LEU A 409 -10.91 -6.45 -3.84
CA LEU A 409 -10.98 -7.19 -5.10
C LEU A 409 -10.22 -6.47 -6.23
N GLY A 410 -10.33 -5.15 -6.34
CA GLY A 410 -9.56 -4.35 -7.29
C GLY A 410 -8.06 -4.60 -7.17
N ASP A 411 -7.53 -4.60 -5.94
CA ASP A 411 -6.12 -4.89 -5.69
C ASP A 411 -5.75 -6.33 -6.08
N ARG A 412 -6.62 -7.31 -5.80
CA ARG A 412 -6.41 -8.70 -6.24
C ARG A 412 -6.38 -8.83 -7.77
N LEU A 413 -7.26 -8.11 -8.46
CA LEU A 413 -7.33 -8.13 -9.91
C LEU A 413 -6.12 -7.45 -10.55
N ALA A 414 -5.64 -6.35 -9.97
CA ALA A 414 -4.44 -5.67 -10.47
C ALA A 414 -3.18 -6.57 -10.33
N GLU A 415 -3.03 -7.26 -9.20
CA GLU A 415 -1.92 -8.20 -8.95
C GLU A 415 -2.02 -9.45 -9.84
N ALA A 416 -3.21 -10.04 -9.95
CA ALA A 416 -3.47 -11.18 -10.83
C ALA A 416 -3.19 -10.82 -12.29
N LEU A 417 -3.55 -9.59 -12.70
CA LEU A 417 -3.26 -9.09 -14.03
C LEU A 417 -1.75 -8.90 -14.25
N ALA A 418 -1.00 -8.47 -13.24
CA ALA A 418 0.46 -8.40 -13.31
C ALA A 418 1.09 -9.79 -13.51
N GLU A 419 0.60 -10.83 -12.82
CA GLU A 419 1.06 -12.21 -12.99
C GLU A 419 0.70 -12.76 -14.38
N LYS A 420 -0.54 -12.55 -14.84
CA LYS A 420 -0.98 -12.94 -16.20
C LYS A 420 -0.12 -12.28 -17.28
N MET A 421 0.11 -10.97 -17.17
CA MET A 421 0.92 -10.24 -18.14
C MET A 421 2.39 -10.63 -18.07
N HIS A 422 2.90 -10.98 -16.89
CA HIS A 422 4.23 -11.55 -16.76
C HIS A 422 4.34 -12.88 -17.53
N LYS A 423 3.36 -13.79 -17.39
CA LYS A 423 3.31 -15.03 -18.19
C LYS A 423 3.29 -14.74 -19.70
N VAL A 424 2.44 -13.83 -20.16
CA VAL A 424 2.41 -13.41 -21.58
C VAL A 424 3.79 -12.91 -22.04
N VAL A 425 4.47 -12.11 -21.22
CA VAL A 425 5.83 -11.62 -21.53
C VAL A 425 6.84 -12.76 -21.58
N ARG A 426 6.83 -13.70 -20.63
CA ARG A 426 7.74 -14.86 -20.66
C ARG A 426 7.55 -15.68 -21.95
N ASP A 427 6.31 -15.80 -22.44
CA ASP A 427 6.00 -16.48 -23.70
C ASP A 427 6.52 -15.73 -24.93
N ILE A 428 6.31 -14.41 -25.00
CA ILE A 428 6.85 -13.55 -26.07
C ILE A 428 8.38 -13.56 -26.05
N TRP A 429 8.98 -13.62 -24.86
CA TRP A 429 10.43 -13.69 -24.65
C TRP A 429 11.00 -15.09 -24.92
N GLY A 430 10.15 -16.09 -25.15
CA GLY A 430 10.53 -17.43 -25.58
C GLY A 430 10.88 -18.39 -24.43
N TYR A 431 11.38 -17.90 -23.29
CA TYR A 431 11.78 -18.77 -22.18
C TYR A 431 10.59 -19.30 -21.35
N GLY A 432 9.39 -18.75 -21.52
CA GLY A 432 8.17 -19.17 -20.82
C GLY A 432 7.31 -20.20 -21.55
N LYS A 433 7.61 -20.52 -22.82
CA LYS A 433 6.68 -21.25 -23.71
C LYS A 433 6.35 -22.67 -23.28
N GLU A 434 7.28 -23.33 -22.61
CA GLU A 434 7.14 -24.72 -22.13
C GLU A 434 6.75 -24.78 -20.64
N GLU A 435 6.40 -23.64 -20.02
CA GLU A 435 5.97 -23.59 -18.63
C GLU A 435 4.56 -24.16 -18.46
N ASP A 436 4.41 -25.15 -17.57
CA ASP A 436 3.14 -25.71 -17.11
C ASP A 436 3.02 -25.52 -15.59
N PHE A 437 3.04 -24.26 -15.15
CA PHE A 437 2.99 -23.90 -13.73
C PHE A 437 1.55 -23.77 -13.23
N THR A 438 1.27 -24.36 -12.07
CA THR A 438 0.03 -24.08 -11.34
C THR A 438 0.07 -22.66 -10.75
N ASN A 439 -1.09 -22.10 -10.38
CA ASN A 439 -1.12 -20.80 -9.69
C ASN A 439 -0.30 -20.82 -8.38
N GLU A 440 -0.24 -21.94 -7.66
CA GLU A 440 0.61 -22.08 -6.46
C GLU A 440 2.11 -22.02 -6.81
N ASP A 441 2.51 -22.52 -7.98
CA ASP A 441 3.88 -22.41 -8.46
C ASP A 441 4.21 -20.97 -8.89
N LEU A 442 3.26 -20.25 -9.48
CA LEU A 442 3.40 -18.84 -9.84
C LEU A 442 3.59 -17.95 -8.59
N ILE A 443 2.77 -18.17 -7.55
CA ILE A 443 2.88 -17.45 -6.26
C ILE A 443 4.23 -17.72 -5.58
N LYS A 444 4.79 -18.92 -5.76
CA LYS A 444 6.13 -19.28 -5.26
C LYS A 444 7.27 -18.83 -6.18
N GLU A 445 6.96 -18.11 -7.25
CA GLU A 445 7.93 -17.58 -8.22
C GLU A 445 8.84 -18.67 -8.81
N LYS A 446 8.28 -19.86 -9.13
CA LYS A 446 9.08 -21.00 -9.65
C LYS A 446 9.56 -20.84 -11.11
N TYR A 447 9.12 -19.79 -11.79
CA TYR A 447 9.53 -19.47 -13.16
C TYR A 447 10.89 -18.78 -13.21
N GLN A 448 11.50 -18.75 -14.41
CA GLN A 448 12.68 -17.95 -14.67
C GLN A 448 12.34 -16.46 -14.75
N GLY A 449 13.26 -15.62 -14.25
CA GLY A 449 13.14 -14.16 -14.32
C GLY A 449 12.34 -13.55 -13.18
N ILE A 450 12.37 -12.21 -13.11
CA ILE A 450 11.72 -11.43 -12.05
C ILE A 450 11.01 -10.22 -12.64
N ARG A 451 10.08 -9.65 -11.86
CA ARG A 451 9.32 -8.45 -12.22
C ARG A 451 9.43 -7.30 -11.19
N PRO A 452 10.63 -6.73 -10.95
CA PRO A 452 10.83 -5.72 -9.90
C PRO A 452 10.03 -4.45 -10.16
N ALA A 453 9.31 -4.01 -9.13
CA ALA A 453 8.47 -2.82 -9.15
C ALA A 453 9.14 -1.68 -8.35
N PRO A 454 9.33 -0.48 -8.92
CA PRO A 454 9.90 0.66 -8.20
C PRO A 454 9.15 0.96 -6.89
N GLY A 455 9.87 1.10 -5.80
CA GLY A 455 9.35 1.22 -4.42
C GLY A 455 9.55 -0.04 -3.57
N TYR A 456 9.77 -1.20 -4.20
CA TYR A 456 10.16 -2.42 -3.48
C TYR A 456 11.64 -2.36 -3.05
N PRO A 457 12.06 -3.15 -2.05
CA PRO A 457 13.42 -3.12 -1.52
C PRO A 457 14.55 -3.34 -2.55
N ALA A 458 14.27 -3.99 -3.68
CA ALA A 458 15.23 -4.21 -4.76
C ALA A 458 15.47 -2.98 -5.66
N CYS A 459 14.49 -2.07 -5.72
CA CYS A 459 14.54 -0.81 -6.47
C CYS A 459 13.68 0.24 -5.75
N PRO A 460 14.14 0.75 -4.60
CA PRO A 460 13.30 1.55 -3.70
C PRO A 460 12.93 2.93 -4.26
N ASP A 461 13.64 3.45 -5.26
CA ASP A 461 13.36 4.77 -5.83
C ASP A 461 12.04 4.78 -6.61
N HIS A 462 11.03 5.42 -6.04
CA HIS A 462 9.72 5.56 -6.65
C HIS A 462 9.72 6.37 -7.97
N SER A 463 10.67 7.28 -8.15
CA SER A 463 10.71 8.20 -9.29
C SER A 463 11.10 7.53 -10.61
N GLU A 464 11.67 6.31 -10.58
CA GLU A 464 11.92 5.50 -11.78
C GLU A 464 10.64 5.15 -12.55
N LYS A 465 9.46 5.22 -11.89
CA LYS A 465 8.17 5.11 -12.58
C LYS A 465 8.01 6.18 -13.68
N LYS A 466 8.58 7.37 -13.52
CA LYS A 466 8.52 8.42 -14.54
C LYS A 466 9.14 7.97 -15.86
N THR A 467 10.26 7.26 -15.81
CA THR A 467 10.92 6.68 -16.98
C THR A 467 10.04 5.62 -17.62
N LEU A 468 9.50 4.71 -16.79
CA LEU A 468 8.60 3.64 -17.25
C LEU A 468 7.33 4.19 -17.91
N TRP A 469 6.72 5.24 -17.33
CA TRP A 469 5.52 5.89 -17.85
C TRP A 469 5.74 6.47 -19.24
N LYS A 470 6.86 7.16 -19.44
CA LYS A 470 7.23 7.71 -20.74
C LYS A 470 7.47 6.60 -21.77
N LEU A 471 8.21 5.57 -21.37
CA LEU A 471 8.60 4.48 -22.26
C LEU A 471 7.39 3.66 -22.75
N LEU A 472 6.39 3.43 -21.87
CA LEU A 472 5.16 2.70 -22.20
C LEU A 472 4.03 3.60 -22.69
N ASN A 473 4.21 4.93 -22.68
CA ASN A 473 3.12 5.89 -22.85
C ASN A 473 1.89 5.54 -21.99
N ALA A 474 2.14 5.25 -20.70
CA ALA A 474 1.18 4.54 -19.85
C ALA A 474 -0.11 5.33 -19.57
N GLU A 475 -0.01 6.65 -19.44
CA GLU A 475 -1.19 7.50 -19.21
C GLU A 475 -2.16 7.45 -20.40
N GLU A 476 -1.66 7.53 -21.62
CA GLU A 476 -2.49 7.46 -22.83
C GLU A 476 -3.01 6.03 -23.08
N ASN A 477 -2.15 5.02 -22.88
CA ASN A 477 -2.49 3.63 -23.23
C ASN A 477 -3.43 2.96 -22.24
N VAL A 478 -3.27 3.19 -20.93
CA VAL A 478 -4.06 2.51 -19.89
C VAL A 478 -4.79 3.46 -18.93
N GLY A 479 -4.55 4.78 -19.01
CA GLY A 479 -5.23 5.77 -18.18
C GLY A 479 -4.72 5.85 -16.74
N VAL A 480 -3.59 5.21 -16.42
CA VAL A 480 -3.00 5.25 -15.07
C VAL A 480 -2.07 6.46 -14.98
N GLN A 481 -2.34 7.33 -14.02
CA GLN A 481 -1.57 8.55 -13.76
C GLN A 481 -0.62 8.36 -12.57
N LEU A 482 0.44 9.17 -12.51
CA LEU A 482 1.32 9.28 -11.35
C LEU A 482 0.99 10.55 -10.55
N THR A 483 0.86 10.42 -9.24
CA THR A 483 0.79 11.57 -8.33
C THR A 483 2.17 12.24 -8.19
N GLU A 484 2.23 13.36 -7.47
CA GLU A 484 3.47 14.07 -7.16
C GLU A 484 4.47 13.26 -6.32
N THR A 485 4.02 12.19 -5.66
CA THR A 485 4.86 11.23 -4.92
C THR A 485 5.03 9.91 -5.66
N PHE A 486 4.64 9.86 -6.94
CA PHE A 486 4.68 8.67 -7.80
C PHE A 486 3.84 7.50 -7.27
N ALA A 487 2.77 7.77 -6.53
CA ALA A 487 1.68 6.80 -6.36
C ALA A 487 0.93 6.68 -7.70
N MET A 488 0.37 5.50 -7.97
CA MET A 488 -0.43 5.26 -9.17
C MET A 488 -1.89 5.56 -8.89
N ASN A 489 -2.58 6.18 -9.86
CA ASN A 489 -4.02 6.42 -9.82
C ASN A 489 -4.65 5.91 -11.12
N PRO A 490 -5.57 4.93 -11.12
CA PRO A 490 -6.25 4.31 -9.97
C PRO A 490 -5.33 3.56 -9.00
N GLY A 491 -5.75 3.40 -7.75
CA GLY A 491 -4.94 2.77 -6.69
C GLY A 491 -4.74 1.27 -6.94
N SER A 492 -5.76 0.61 -7.50
CA SER A 492 -5.66 -0.79 -7.93
C SER A 492 -4.90 -0.92 -9.26
N SER A 493 -3.61 -0.60 -9.21
CA SER A 493 -2.67 -0.64 -10.34
C SER A 493 -1.32 -1.21 -9.91
N VAL A 494 -0.62 -1.87 -10.84
CA VAL A 494 0.73 -2.41 -10.63
C VAL A 494 1.61 -2.01 -11.80
N SER A 495 2.86 -1.65 -11.52
CA SER A 495 3.85 -1.35 -12.56
C SER A 495 5.22 -1.88 -12.18
N GLY A 496 6.02 -2.27 -13.15
CA GLY A 496 7.38 -2.72 -12.90
C GLY A 496 8.14 -3.00 -14.18
N LEU A 497 9.32 -3.58 -13.99
CA LEU A 497 10.20 -4.04 -15.06
C LEU A 497 10.16 -5.56 -15.16
N TYR A 498 10.66 -6.12 -16.25
CA TYR A 498 10.87 -7.55 -16.44
C TYR A 498 12.34 -7.84 -16.74
N PHE A 499 12.92 -8.80 -16.02
CA PHE A 499 14.27 -9.31 -16.22
C PHE A 499 14.19 -10.81 -16.51
N SER A 500 14.92 -11.25 -17.53
CA SER A 500 14.89 -12.65 -17.99
C SER A 500 16.05 -13.50 -17.47
N HIS A 501 17.11 -12.89 -16.92
CA HIS A 501 18.29 -13.63 -16.49
C HIS A 501 17.94 -14.68 -15.42
N LYS A 502 18.36 -15.93 -15.61
CA LYS A 502 18.01 -17.07 -14.73
C LYS A 502 18.41 -16.89 -13.26
N ASP A 503 19.51 -16.17 -13.01
CA ASP A 503 20.02 -15.92 -11.66
C ASP A 503 19.46 -14.64 -11.01
N SER A 504 18.61 -13.90 -11.74
CA SER A 504 17.95 -12.70 -11.23
C SER A 504 17.08 -13.04 -10.03
N ARG A 505 17.06 -12.14 -9.04
CA ARG A 505 16.40 -12.37 -7.76
C ARG A 505 16.04 -11.05 -7.09
N TYR A 506 15.05 -11.09 -6.21
CA TYR A 506 14.75 -10.00 -5.30
C TYR A 506 15.76 -9.94 -4.15
N PHE A 507 16.21 -8.73 -3.81
CA PHE A 507 17.11 -8.47 -2.69
C PHE A 507 16.79 -7.11 -2.08
N ASN A 508 17.17 -6.86 -0.83
CA ASN A 508 17.05 -5.53 -0.23
C ASN A 508 18.36 -4.76 -0.46
N VAL A 509 18.29 -3.62 -1.15
CA VAL A 509 19.45 -2.80 -1.47
C VAL A 509 19.94 -1.96 -0.29
N THR A 510 19.04 -1.62 0.63
CA THR A 510 19.31 -0.70 1.75
C THR A 510 19.97 -1.39 2.96
N PRO A 511 20.76 -0.64 3.75
CA PRO A 511 21.14 0.77 3.57
C PRO A 511 22.25 0.99 2.50
N ILE A 512 22.37 2.24 2.04
CA ILE A 512 23.44 2.73 1.15
C ILE A 512 24.25 3.84 1.85
N GLY A 513 25.50 4.01 1.46
CA GLY A 513 26.41 5.05 1.93
C GLY A 513 26.24 6.39 1.20
N GLU A 514 26.79 7.45 1.77
CA GLU A 514 26.73 8.81 1.17
C GLU A 514 27.43 8.90 -0.19
N ASP A 515 28.43 8.08 -0.42
CA ASP A 515 29.18 8.03 -1.67
C ASP A 515 28.32 7.55 -2.84
N GLN A 516 27.61 6.42 -2.67
CA GLN A 516 26.63 5.94 -3.66
C GLN A 516 25.45 6.89 -3.80
N LEU A 517 24.99 7.51 -2.71
CA LEU A 517 23.90 8.48 -2.76
C LEU A 517 24.26 9.69 -3.66
N LYS A 518 25.50 10.19 -3.57
CA LYS A 518 26.01 11.27 -4.43
C LYS A 518 26.13 10.82 -5.88
N ASP A 519 26.67 9.64 -6.13
CA ASP A 519 26.75 9.04 -7.47
C ASP A 519 25.36 8.89 -8.12
N TYR A 520 24.39 8.37 -7.37
CA TYR A 520 23.03 8.17 -7.85
C TYR A 520 22.36 9.50 -8.20
N ALA A 521 22.50 10.51 -7.34
CA ALA A 521 22.00 11.86 -7.60
C ALA A 521 22.61 12.47 -8.88
N GLN A 522 23.92 12.28 -9.09
CA GLN A 522 24.61 12.71 -10.30
C GLN A 522 24.08 12.00 -11.54
N ARG A 523 23.94 10.66 -11.52
CA ARG A 523 23.40 9.88 -12.65
C ARG A 523 21.97 10.31 -13.03
N LYS A 524 21.16 10.67 -12.04
CA LYS A 524 19.79 11.17 -12.25
C LYS A 524 19.69 12.66 -12.59
N GLY A 525 20.79 13.40 -12.49
CA GLY A 525 20.81 14.83 -12.75
C GLY A 525 20.00 15.66 -11.74
N CYS A 526 19.93 15.22 -10.48
CA CYS A 526 19.18 15.89 -9.43
C CYS A 526 20.01 16.08 -8.15
N SER A 527 19.44 16.75 -7.14
CA SER A 527 20.15 16.99 -5.88
C SER A 527 20.15 15.77 -4.96
N VAL A 528 21.14 15.67 -4.06
CA VAL A 528 21.20 14.62 -3.03
C VAL A 528 19.97 14.68 -2.10
N ASP A 529 19.53 15.88 -1.74
CA ASP A 529 18.37 16.04 -0.85
C ASP A 529 17.06 15.64 -1.53
N GLU A 530 16.97 15.80 -2.85
CA GLU A 530 15.85 15.27 -3.63
C GLU A 530 15.85 13.74 -3.63
N ILE A 531 17.00 13.08 -3.82
CA ILE A 531 17.09 11.61 -3.75
C ILE A 531 16.73 11.10 -2.36
N LYS A 532 17.21 11.72 -1.29
CA LYS A 532 16.88 11.33 0.10
C LYS A 532 15.39 11.36 0.43
N ARG A 533 14.58 12.05 -0.37
CA ARG A 533 13.11 12.04 -0.24
C ARG A 533 12.48 10.76 -0.81
N TRP A 534 13.16 10.12 -1.77
CA TRP A 534 12.62 8.98 -2.51
C TRP A 534 13.10 7.62 -1.99
N ILE A 535 14.27 7.57 -1.35
CA ILE A 535 14.92 6.35 -0.81
C ILE A 535 15.33 6.52 0.65
#